data_AF-A0A449IJY1-F1
#
_entry.id   AF-A0A449IJY1-F1
#
_cell.length_a   1.000
_cell.length_b   1.000
_cell.length_c   1.000
_cell.angle_alpha   90.00
_cell.angle_beta   90.00
_cell.angle_gamma   90.00
#
_symmetry.space_group_name_H-M   'P 1'
#
loop_
_entity.id
_entity.type
_entity.pdbx_description
1 polymer ?
#
loop_
_entity_poly.entity_id
_entity_poly.type
_entity_poly.pdbx_seq_one_letter_code
_entity_poly.pdbx_strand_id
1 'polypeptide(L)'
;MDGQGRLLLGREDIGRHNALDKLIGALVRQQIDLTGGAAIVTSRCSLELIQKVLRAGIQTLISLSSPTGLALQWARRHNLNLIHLPQKSAPRVYSPAQEKQP
;
A
#
# COMPACT_ATOMS: atom_id res chain seq x y z
N MET A 1 -1.88 7.79 -4.51
CA MET A 1 -1.09 8.22 -5.67
C MET A 1 -1.76 7.63 -6.89
N ASP A 2 -1.94 8.39 -7.97
CA ASP A 2 -2.48 7.87 -9.23
C ASP A 2 -1.40 7.12 -10.06
N GLY A 3 -1.80 6.55 -11.19
CA GLY A 3 -0.88 5.86 -12.12
C GLY A 3 0.15 6.77 -12.80
N GLN A 4 0.04 8.09 -12.65
CA GLN A 4 1.00 9.08 -13.16
C GLN A 4 1.95 9.57 -12.05
N GLY A 5 1.89 8.97 -10.86
CA GLY A 5 2.75 9.35 -9.73
C GLY A 5 2.29 10.59 -8.96
N ARG A 6 1.08 11.12 -9.21
CA ARG A 6 0.57 12.30 -8.50
C ARG A 6 -0.06 11.91 -7.18
N LEU A 7 0.25 12.65 -6.11
CA LEU A 7 -0.39 12.47 -4.81
C LEU A 7 -1.78 13.11 -4.81
N LEU A 8 -2.82 12.28 -4.83
CA LEU A 8 -4.22 12.74 -4.81
C LEU A 8 -4.69 13.16 -3.41
N LEU A 9 -4.29 12.42 -2.37
CA LEU A 9 -4.69 12.63 -0.98
C LEU A 9 -3.61 12.19 0.00
N GLY A 10 -3.55 12.86 1.15
CA GLY A 10 -2.74 12.48 2.31
C GLY A 10 -3.56 12.57 3.61
N ARG A 11 -3.30 11.66 4.56
CA ARG A 11 -3.89 11.67 5.90
C ARG A 11 -2.84 11.26 6.92
N GLU A 12 -2.88 11.90 8.07
CA GLU A 12 -1.91 11.72 9.14
C GLU A 12 -2.61 11.39 10.46
N ASP A 13 -1.88 10.66 11.29
CA ASP A 13 -2.25 10.33 12.66
C ASP A 13 -1.02 9.83 13.41
N ILE A 14 -1.05 9.91 14.74
CA ILE A 14 -0.04 9.28 15.60
C ILE A 14 -0.05 7.75 15.40
N GLY A 15 -1.25 7.17 15.24
CA GLY A 15 -1.46 5.75 15.00
C GLY A 15 -1.52 5.41 13.50
N ARG A 16 -0.59 4.58 13.02
CA ARG A 16 -0.55 4.13 11.61
C ARG A 16 -1.86 3.53 11.09
N HIS A 17 -2.61 2.83 11.95
CA HIS A 17 -3.89 2.24 11.60
C HIS A 17 -4.95 3.31 11.34
N ASN A 18 -4.97 4.35 12.17
CA ASN A 18 -5.91 5.45 12.06
C ASN A 18 -5.59 6.32 10.84
N ALA A 19 -4.30 6.58 10.58
CA ALA A 19 -3.87 7.30 9.38
C ALA A 19 -4.38 6.61 8.11
N LEU A 20 -4.23 5.27 8.03
CA LEU A 20 -4.73 4.48 6.92
C LEU A 20 -6.27 4.50 6.85
N ASP A 21 -6.98 4.34 7.97
CA ASP A 21 -8.45 4.37 7.99
C ASP A 21 -9.00 5.73 7.55
N LYS A 22 -8.38 6.83 7.99
CA LYS A 22 -8.72 8.19 7.54
C LYS A 22 -8.53 8.33 6.03
N LEU A 23 -7.46 7.75 5.47
CA LEU A 23 -7.22 7.78 4.03
C LEU A 23 -8.29 6.98 3.29
N ILE A 24 -8.55 5.75 3.70
CA ILE A 24 -9.59 4.89 3.11
C ILE A 24 -10.95 5.58 3.17
N GLY A 25 -11.34 6.10 4.34
CA GLY A 25 -12.60 6.83 4.51
C GLY A 25 -12.69 8.06 3.61
N ALA A 26 -11.58 8.79 3.40
CA ALA A 26 -11.55 9.92 2.48
C ALA A 26 -11.70 9.49 1.01
N LEU A 27 -11.01 8.42 0.59
CA LEU A 27 -11.12 7.85 -0.76
C LEU A 27 -12.55 7.45 -1.08
N VAL A 28 -13.22 6.75 -0.14
CA VAL A 28 -14.62 6.34 -0.28
C VAL A 28 -15.55 7.54 -0.37
N ARG A 29 -15.41 8.53 0.51
CA ARG A 29 -16.26 9.73 0.52
C ARG A 29 -16.10 10.59 -0.74
N GLN A 30 -14.90 10.64 -1.32
CA GLN A 30 -14.61 11.42 -2.51
C GLN A 30 -14.78 10.62 -3.81
N GLN A 31 -15.16 9.34 -3.72
CA GLN A 31 -15.33 8.43 -4.86
C GLN A 31 -14.11 8.43 -5.80
N ILE A 32 -12.91 8.47 -5.22
CA ILE A 32 -11.67 8.48 -6.00
C ILE A 32 -11.46 7.11 -6.63
N ASP A 33 -11.25 7.09 -7.95
CA ASP A 33 -10.85 5.89 -8.67
C ASP A 33 -9.47 5.42 -8.20
N LEU A 34 -9.39 4.15 -7.82
CA LEU A 34 -8.19 3.50 -7.31
C LEU A 34 -7.46 2.71 -8.40
N THR A 35 -8.02 2.62 -9.60
CA THR A 35 -7.48 1.86 -10.72
C THR A 35 -6.09 2.37 -11.09
N GLY A 36 -5.11 1.47 -11.09
CA GLY A 36 -3.70 1.83 -11.33
C GLY A 36 -3.05 2.69 -10.25
N GLY A 37 -3.75 2.96 -9.13
CA GLY A 37 -3.26 3.76 -8.03
C GLY A 37 -2.48 2.96 -6.97
N ALA A 38 -1.81 3.70 -6.09
CA ALA A 38 -1.08 3.14 -4.95
C ALA A 38 -1.35 3.93 -3.66
N ALA A 39 -1.44 3.21 -2.54
CA ALA A 39 -1.33 3.78 -1.20
C ALA A 39 0.12 3.76 -0.72
N ILE A 40 0.52 4.79 0.02
CA ILE A 40 1.86 4.89 0.60
C ILE A 40 1.70 5.02 2.11
N VAL A 41 2.46 4.24 2.88
CA VAL A 41 2.53 4.34 4.34
C VAL A 41 3.97 4.58 4.80
N THR A 42 4.14 5.52 5.73
CA THR A 42 5.44 5.87 6.31
C THR A 42 5.88 4.91 7.42
N SER A 43 4.92 4.17 8.00
CA SER A 43 5.17 3.21 9.07
C SER A 43 5.54 1.82 8.56
N ARG A 44 5.99 0.94 9.47
CA ARG A 44 6.07 -0.51 9.23
C ARG A 44 4.74 -1.07 8.73
N CYS A 45 4.80 -1.99 7.77
CA CYS A 45 3.65 -2.68 7.22
C CYS A 45 3.36 -3.97 8.01
N SER A 46 2.24 -3.97 8.74
CA SER A 46 1.73 -5.15 9.46
C SER A 46 0.58 -5.82 8.71
N LEU A 47 0.20 -7.03 9.13
CA LEU A 47 -0.90 -7.78 8.54
C LEU A 47 -2.21 -6.98 8.52
N GLU A 48 -2.53 -6.28 9.61
CA GLU A 48 -3.79 -5.56 9.75
C GLU A 48 -3.89 -4.40 8.73
N LEU A 49 -2.76 -3.76 8.41
CA LEU A 49 -2.72 -2.73 7.37
C LEU A 49 -2.96 -3.34 5.98
N ILE A 50 -2.35 -4.49 5.68
CA ILE A 50 -2.58 -5.23 4.43
C ILE A 50 -4.07 -5.57 4.27
N GLN A 51 -4.70 -6.10 5.32
CA GLN A 51 -6.13 -6.45 5.30
C GLN A 51 -7.03 -5.23 5.08
N LYS A 52 -6.67 -4.06 5.60
CA LYS A 52 -7.42 -2.81 5.36
C LYS A 52 -7.29 -2.33 3.92
N VAL A 53 -6.08 -2.34 3.38
CA VAL A 53 -5.80 -1.97 1.98
C VAL A 53 -6.54 -2.90 1.00
N LEU A 54 -6.46 -4.21 1.22
CA LEU A 54 -7.18 -5.21 0.43
C LEU A 54 -8.70 -5.00 0.48
N ARG A 55 -9.28 -4.81 1.68
CA ARG A 55 -10.72 -4.54 1.83
C ARG A 55 -11.16 -3.23 1.16
N ALA A 56 -10.27 -2.24 1.10
CA ALA A 56 -10.52 -0.98 0.41
C ALA A 56 -10.38 -1.08 -1.12
N GLY A 57 -10.02 -2.23 -1.68
CA GLY A 57 -9.82 -2.40 -3.12
C GLY A 57 -8.53 -1.77 -3.64
N ILE A 58 -7.60 -1.40 -2.76
CA ILE A 58 -6.30 -0.83 -3.15
C ILE A 58 -5.39 -1.99 -3.56
N GLN A 59 -4.88 -1.94 -4.79
CA GLN A 59 -4.11 -3.02 -5.39
C GLN A 59 -2.60 -2.88 -5.17
N THR A 60 -2.12 -1.67 -4.87
CA THR A 60 -0.70 -1.40 -4.58
C THR A 60 -0.52 -0.67 -3.25
N LEU A 61 0.34 -1.24 -2.39
CA LEU A 61 0.82 -0.66 -1.14
C LEU A 61 2.33 -0.49 -1.16
N ILE A 62 2.76 0.76 -1.01
CA ILE A 62 4.16 1.13 -0.82
C ILE A 62 4.38 1.42 0.67
N SER A 63 5.39 0.81 1.28
CA SER A 63 5.81 1.10 2.65
C SER A 63 7.23 1.67 2.67
N LEU A 64 7.47 2.73 3.43
CA LEU A 64 8.82 3.28 3.62
C LEU A 64 9.67 2.48 4.61
N SER A 65 9.07 1.51 5.29
CA SER A 65 9.72 0.63 6.27
C SER A 65 9.57 -0.83 5.85
N SER A 66 10.46 -1.70 6.33
CA SER A 66 10.37 -3.13 5.99
C SER A 66 9.03 -3.73 6.46
N PRO A 67 8.34 -4.52 5.61
CA PRO A 67 7.15 -5.27 6.01
C PRO A 67 7.53 -6.45 6.93
N THR A 68 6.57 -6.93 7.71
CA THR A 68 6.73 -8.18 8.47
C THR A 68 6.57 -9.40 7.57
N GLY A 69 7.13 -10.55 7.96
CA GLY A 69 6.99 -11.80 7.19
C GLY A 69 5.52 -12.23 7.00
N LEU A 70 4.68 -12.01 8.01
CA LEU A 70 3.25 -12.32 7.92
C LEU A 70 2.51 -11.37 6.95
N ALA A 71 2.86 -10.07 6.96
CA ALA A 71 2.32 -9.12 5.99
C ALA A 71 2.71 -9.52 4.56
N LEU A 72 3.95 -9.95 4.35
CA LEU A 72 4.43 -10.46 3.07
C LEU A 72 3.66 -11.70 2.60
N GLN A 73 3.46 -12.69 3.48
CA GLN A 73 2.72 -13.90 3.16
C GLN A 73 1.28 -13.58 2.71
N TRP A 74 0.62 -12.65 3.41
CA TRP A 74 -0.73 -12.21 3.06
C TRP A 74 -0.79 -11.41 1.77
N ALA A 75 0.17 -10.49 1.54
CA ALA A 75 0.24 -9.75 0.29
C ALA A 75 0.33 -10.72 -0.91
N ARG A 76 1.18 -11.75 -0.82
CA ARG A 76 1.32 -12.79 -1.85
C ARG A 76 0.05 -13.59 -2.04
N ARG A 77 -0.57 -14.05 -0.95
CA ARG A 77 -1.80 -14.85 -0.99
C ARG A 77 -2.95 -14.12 -1.70
N HIS A 78 -2.98 -12.79 -1.60
CA HIS A 78 -4.04 -11.95 -2.15
C HIS A 78 -3.61 -11.12 -3.36
N ASN A 79 -2.47 -11.44 -3.98
CA ASN A 79 -1.93 -10.73 -5.15
C ASN A 79 -1.81 -9.19 -4.97
N LEU A 80 -1.59 -8.73 -3.73
CA LEU A 80 -1.39 -7.31 -3.44
C LEU A 80 0.02 -6.88 -3.85
N ASN A 81 0.13 -5.71 -4.50
CA ASN A 81 1.41 -5.11 -4.85
C ASN A 81 2.08 -4.44 -3.66
N LEU A 82 2.90 -5.20 -2.92
CA LEU A 82 3.66 -4.73 -1.78
C LEU A 82 5.07 -4.33 -2.19
N ILE A 83 5.37 -3.04 -2.07
CA ILE A 83 6.68 -2.46 -2.37
C ILE A 83 7.25 -1.85 -1.10
N HIS A 84 8.52 -2.11 -0.81
CA HIS A 84 9.28 -1.41 0.22
C HIS A 84 10.21 -0.39 -0.43
N LEU A 85 10.07 0.87 -0.05
CA LEU A 85 10.91 1.97 -0.50
C LEU A 85 11.79 2.48 0.65
N PRO A 86 12.99 1.91 0.85
CA PRO A 86 13.90 2.35 1.90
C PRO A 86 14.54 3.71 1.56
N GLN A 87 14.96 4.45 2.59
CA GLN A 87 15.57 5.78 2.41
C GLN A 87 16.90 5.77 1.63
N LYS A 88 17.71 4.71 1.78
CA LYS A 88 19.08 4.62 1.24
C LYS A 88 19.32 3.36 0.40
N SER A 89 18.32 2.88 -0.34
CA SER A 89 18.49 1.77 -1.28
C SER A 89 17.42 1.79 -2.36
N ALA A 90 17.62 1.01 -3.42
CA ALA A 90 16.59 0.80 -4.43
C ALA A 90 15.30 0.20 -3.83
N PRO A 91 14.13 0.48 -4.43
CA PRO A 91 12.87 -0.15 -4.03
C PRO A 91 12.94 -1.68 -4.14
N ARG A 92 12.26 -2.38 -3.23
CA ARG A 92 12.12 -3.84 -3.25
C ARG A 92 10.67 -4.20 -3.45
N VAL A 93 10.36 -4.88 -4.55
CA VAL A 93 9.03 -5.45 -4.82
C VAL A 93 8.95 -6.82 -4.17
N TYR A 94 7.94 -7.01 -3.33
CA TYR A 94 7.76 -8.22 -2.53
C TYR A 94 6.62 -9.12 -3.03
N SER A 95 5.61 -8.52 -3.65
CA SER A 95 4.38 -9.12 -4.19
C SER A 95 3.65 -8.06 -5.04
N PRO A 96 2.77 -8.43 -6.01
CA PRO A 96 2.94 -9.61 -6.82
C PRO A 96 4.14 -9.33 -7.73
N ALA A 97 5.00 -10.32 -7.91
CA ALA A 97 5.99 -10.24 -8.98
C ALA A 97 6.08 -11.59 -9.66
N GLN A 98 5.15 -11.80 -10.60
CA GLN A 98 5.34 -12.47 -11.88
C GLN A 98 4.21 -11.92 -12.76
N GLU A 99 4.48 -11.18 -13.83
CA GLU A 99 5.22 -11.64 -15.01
C GLU A 99 6.65 -11.07 -15.16
N LYS A 100 7.61 -11.98 -15.29
CA LYS A 100 8.47 -11.94 -16.48
C LYS A 100 7.64 -12.55 -17.61
N GLN A 101 7.49 -11.87 -18.75
CA GLN A 101 7.09 -12.48 -20.03
C GLN A 101 7.21 -11.44 -21.15
N PRO A 102 7.59 -11.87 -22.37
CA PRO A 102 8.80 -12.58 -22.77
C PRO A 102 9.99 -11.64 -23.06
#